data_AF-A0A7D9IHU6-F1
#
_entry.id   AF-A0A7D9IHU6-F1
#
_cell.length_a   1.000
_cell.length_b   1.000
_cell.length_c   1.000
_cell.angle_alpha   90.00
_cell.angle_beta   90.00
_cell.angle_gamma   90.00
#
_symmetry.space_group_name_H-M   'P 1'
#
loop_
_entity.id
_entity.type
_entity.pdbx_description
1 polymer ?
#
loop_
_entity_poly.entity_id
_entity_poly.type
_entity_poly.pdbx_seq_one_letter_code
_entity_poly.pdbx_strand_id
1 'polypeptide(L)' 'MTKRNRKTMADSQRKFDAAVHVIRSLPKSGSFQPSHGMMLKFYGYYKQAKEGPCNEVKPSFWDVVNKAK' A
#
# COMPACT_ATOMS: atom_id res chain seq x y z
N MET A 1 12.08 6.53 32.66
CA MET A 1 12.75 6.97 31.41
C MET A 1 12.50 5.93 30.33
N THR A 2 11.48 6.15 29.50
CA THR A 2 10.91 5.14 28.58
C THR A 2 11.81 4.95 27.35
N LYS A 3 12.37 3.75 27.18
CA LYS A 3 13.19 3.40 26.00
C LYS A 3 12.31 3.42 24.74
N ARG A 4 12.45 4.46 23.92
CA ARG A 4 11.90 4.49 22.55
C ARG A 4 12.60 3.41 21.73
N ASN A 5 11.90 2.31 21.45
CA ASN A 5 12.36 1.23 20.59
C ASN A 5 12.51 1.78 19.17
N ARG A 6 13.75 2.08 18.76
CA ARG A 6 14.05 2.60 17.42
C ARG A 6 13.93 1.45 16.42
N LYS A 7 12.75 1.28 15.82
CA LYS A 7 12.57 0.39 14.67
C LYS A 7 13.51 0.83 13.55
N THR A 8 14.37 -0.07 13.09
CA THR A 8 15.30 0.19 11.99
C THR A 8 14.56 0.13 10.65
N MET A 9 14.95 0.96 9.69
CA MET A 9 14.35 0.99 8.33
C MET A 9 14.32 -0.40 7.67
N ALA A 10 15.35 -1.22 7.92
CA ALA A 10 15.44 -2.59 7.43
C ALA A 10 14.32 -3.51 7.97
N ASP A 11 13.90 -3.34 9.22
CA ASP A 11 12.80 -4.10 9.81
C ASP A 11 11.45 -3.69 9.20
N SER A 12 11.27 -2.40 8.92
CA SER A 12 10.10 -1.87 8.20
C SER A 12 10.01 -2.41 6.76
N GLN A 13 11.13 -2.47 6.04
CA GLN A 13 11.19 -2.99 4.67
C GLN A 13 10.78 -4.47 4.62
N ARG A 14 11.35 -5.31 5.50
CA ARG A 14 11.01 -6.75 5.57
C ARG A 14 9.53 -6.98 5.89
N LYS A 15 8.97 -6.18 6.80
CA LYS A 15 7.54 -6.23 7.14
C LYS A 15 6.65 -5.80 6.00
N PHE A 16 7.07 -4.79 5.25
CA PHE A 16 6.38 -4.33 4.05
C PHE A 16 6.37 -5.42 2.97
N ASP A 17 7.52 -6.01 2.65
CA ASP A 17 7.62 -7.05 1.63
C ASP A 17 6.80 -8.30 2.00
N ALA A 18 6.81 -8.69 3.28
CA ALA A 18 5.95 -9.76 3.78
C ALA A 18 4.46 -9.43 3.65
N ALA A 19 4.04 -8.22 4.01
CA ALA A 19 2.65 -7.78 3.88
C ALA A 19 2.17 -7.76 2.41
N VAL A 20 3.02 -7.28 1.50
CA VAL A 20 2.74 -7.30 0.05
C VAL A 20 2.58 -8.73 -0.46
N HIS A 21 3.42 -9.65 0.01
CA HIS A 21 3.32 -11.06 -0.38
C HIS A 21 2.00 -11.68 0.10
N VAL A 22 1.59 -11.44 1.34
CA VAL A 22 0.31 -11.90 1.88
C VAL A 22 -0.85 -11.39 1.04
N ILE A 23 -0.92 -10.07 0.79
CA ILE A 23 -1.99 -9.46 -0.03
C ILE A 23 -2.06 -10.08 -1.43
N ARG A 24 -0.92 -10.38 -2.06
CA ARG A 24 -0.86 -11.00 -3.40
C ARG A 24 -1.22 -12.48 -3.40
N SER A 25 -0.95 -13.18 -2.31
CA SER A 25 -1.31 -14.60 -2.14
C SER A 25 -2.79 -14.81 -1.80
N LEU A 26 -3.52 -13.75 -1.44
CA LEU A 26 -4.95 -13.87 -1.11
C LEU A 26 -5.75 -14.32 -2.35
N PRO A 27 -6.57 -15.38 -2.24
CA PRO A 27 -7.43 -15.80 -3.33
C PRO A 27 -8.50 -14.73 -3.61
N LYS A 28 -8.72 -14.44 -4.89
CA LYS A 28 -9.69 -13.42 -5.36
C LYS A 28 -11.15 -13.71 -4.94
N SER A 29 -11.45 -14.95 -4.56
CA SER A 29 -12.77 -15.45 -4.16
C SER A 29 -12.76 -16.13 -2.78
N GLY A 30 -11.96 -15.63 -1.84
CA GLY A 30 -11.94 -16.11 -0.44
C GLY A 30 -12.89 -15.34 0.50
N SER A 31 -13.05 -15.84 1.73
CA SER A 31 -13.88 -15.24 2.80
C SER A 31 -13.43 -13.84 3.25
N PHE A 32 -12.21 -13.46 2.92
CA PHE A 32 -11.65 -12.14 3.23
C PHE A 32 -11.34 -11.39 1.93
N GLN A 33 -12.32 -10.64 1.45
CA GLN A 33 -12.15 -9.74 0.32
C GLN A 33 -11.87 -8.33 0.87
N PRO A 34 -10.66 -7.77 0.68
CA PRO A 34 -10.39 -6.39 1.09
C PRO A 34 -11.32 -5.45 0.31
N SER A 35 -11.93 -4.49 1.00
CA SER A 35 -12.79 -3.51 0.34
C SER A 35 -12.00 -2.68 -0.66
N HIS A 36 -12.68 -2.13 -1.67
CA HIS A 36 -12.04 -1.32 -2.71
C HIS A 36 -11.21 -0.17 -2.11
N GLY A 37 -11.73 0.53 -1.09
CA GLY A 37 -11.00 1.58 -0.39
C GLY A 37 -9.75 1.09 0.36
N MET A 38 -9.74 -0.15 0.84
CA MET A 38 -8.57 -0.74 1.47
C MET A 38 -7.48 -1.07 0.44
N MET A 39 -7.88 -1.60 -0.73
CA MET A 39 -6.95 -1.84 -1.84
C MET A 39 -6.30 -0.55 -2.35
N LEU A 40 -7.06 0.54 -2.47
CA LEU A 40 -6.53 1.84 -2.91
C LEU A 40 -5.48 2.38 -1.93
N LYS A 41 -5.72 2.24 -0.61
CA LYS A 41 -4.72 2.61 0.40
C LYS A 41 -3.45 1.77 0.29
N PHE A 42 -3.59 0.46 0.11
CA PHE A 42 -2.44 -0.41 -0.11
C PHE A 42 -1.66 -0.05 -1.37
N TYR A 43 -2.35 0.29 -2.46
CA TYR A 43 -1.75 0.74 -3.70
C TYR A 43 -0.96 2.05 -3.51
N GLY A 44 -1.54 3.05 -2.83
CA GLY A 44 -0.86 4.31 -2.54
C GLY A 44 0.43 4.12 -1.73
N TYR A 45 0.38 3.32 -0.66
CA TYR A 45 1.58 3.00 0.14
C TYR A 45 2.61 2.20 -0.65
N TYR A 46 2.16 1.29 -1.51
CA TYR A 46 3.05 0.51 -2.37
C TYR A 46 3.79 1.41 -3.36
N LYS A 47 3.08 2.31 -4.04
CA LYS A 47 3.65 3.29 -4.97
C LYS A 47 4.62 4.22 -4.24
N GLN A 48 4.25 4.73 -3.07
CA GLN A 48 5.13 5.61 -2.29
C GLN A 48 6.42 4.91 -1.82
N ALA A 49 6.35 3.64 -1.42
CA ALA A 49 7.52 2.87 -1.00
C ALA A 49 8.46 2.48 -2.16
N LYS A 50 7.92 2.31 -3.38
CA LYS A 50 8.69 1.88 -4.57
C LYS A 50 9.19 3.04 -5.42
N GLU A 51 8.36 4.05 -5.63
CA GLU A 51 8.59 5.13 -6.58
C GLU A 51 8.80 6.48 -5.89
N GLY A 52 8.50 6.57 -4.59
CA GLY A 52 8.67 7.79 -3.81
C GLY A 52 7.48 8.76 -3.96
N PRO A 53 7.71 10.09 -3.86
CA PRO A 53 6.64 11.08 -3.93
C PRO A 53 5.92 11.05 -5.30
N CYS A 54 4.60 11.22 -5.28
CA CYS A 54 3.79 11.24 -6.49
C CYS A 54 4.10 12.50 -7.32
N ASN A 55 4.62 12.30 -8.53
CA ASN A 55 4.92 13.36 -9.50
C ASN A 55 3.93 13.37 -10.67
N GLU A 56 2.91 12.52 -10.64
CA GLU A 56 1.94 12.40 -11.73
C GLU A 56 0.87 13.51 -11.63
N VAL A 57 0.44 14.00 -12.79
CA VAL A 57 -0.61 15.02 -12.88
C VAL A 57 -1.94 14.42 -12.43
N LYS A 58 -2.69 15.16 -11.61
CA LYS A 58 -4.00 14.72 -11.13
C LYS A 58 -4.89 14.35 -12.32
N PRO A 59 -5.39 13.10 -12.39
CA PRO A 59 -6.20 12.65 -13.51
C PRO A 59 -7.54 13.38 -13.56
N SER A 60 -8.07 13.52 -14.77
CA SER A 60 -9.34 14.18 -15.04
C SER A 60 -10.52 13.46 -14.39
N PHE A 61 -11.60 14.21 -14.14
CA PHE A 61 -12.77 13.72 -13.40
C PHE A 61 -13.45 12.48 -14.02
N TRP A 62 -13.43 12.35 -15.35
CA TRP A 62 -14.01 11.20 -16.07
C TRP A 62 -13.21 9.91 -15.92
N ASP A 63 -11.95 9.99 -15.52
CA ASP A 63 -11.11 8.83 -15.26
C ASP A 63 -11.28 8.36 -13.81
N VAL A 64 -12.44 7.77 -13.52
CA VAL A 64 -12.85 7.36 -12.17
C VAL A 64 -11.85 6.38 -11.55
N VAL A 65 -11.23 5.53 -12.39
CA VAL A 65 -10.28 4.50 -11.94
C VAL A 65 -8.93 5.11 -11.56
N ASN A 66 -8.36 5.98 -12.40
CA ASN A 66 -7.08 6.59 -12.06
C ASN A 66 -7.24 7.70 -11.01
N LYS A 67 -8.41 8.35 -10.93
CA LYS A 67 -8.73 9.31 -9.86
C LYS A 67 -8.90 8.66 -8.48
N ALA A 68 -9.17 7.35 -8.43
CA ALA A 68 -9.29 6.62 -7.17
C ALA A 68 -7.95 6.08 -6.64
N LYS A 69 -6.97 5.88 -7.53
CA LYS A 69 -5.62 5.38 -7.22
C LYS A 69 -4.73 6.43 -6.59
#